data_AF-A0AAN9U6U3-F1
#
_entry.id   AF-A0AAN9U6U3-F1
#
_cell.length_a   1.000
_cell.length_b   1.000
_cell.length_c   1.000
_cell.angle_alpha   90.00
_cell.angle_beta   90.00
_cell.angle_gamma   90.00
#
_symmetry.space_group_name_H-M   'P 1'
#
loop_
_entity.id
_entity.type
_entity.pdbx_description
1 polymer ?
#
loop_
_entity_poly.entity_id
_entity_poly.type
_entity_poly.pdbx_seq_one_letter_code
_entity_poly.pdbx_strand_id
1 'polypeptide(L)'
;MAIQSVVVKWADADGRERYLPNTTPDRHSKLDFKFHLGATSESYQLQVPLRTSRSTHIVNFLIPPERVASLDIGTLSRDVREQLPWETRTHLGSEVVWLRFNIRGHADLFQRDSTPTTTPFYLNVMSLAETTAFTLYLSDLEPQTEEKLRLICDVASESRGREELQAAKKELQTTKEEMEANLEVYTLTDDKVDSLIDQAVNEIRDEMHAGLSEVLKLHKGLDQAIDELEIYTTGEVEERLYEVQEHCEGLNHPETEDMVLGAQNELENDVREEISDTKRDLQSWYQRRVQPKIAKMIEAKVQAAEGRVMDAVRVNMGQMIRRRRHHGHGPVAFESGQRFRRRLRTAWLRAEEAMRRVEATREASIASTDSADERLFVLSNHDDRHASPLDRQ
;
A
#
# COMPACT_ATOMS: atom_id res chain seq x y z
N MET A 1 -38.63 -19.45 14.20
CA MET A 1 -37.86 -19.50 15.45
C MET A 1 -38.60 -18.62 16.45
N ALA A 2 -38.96 -19.14 17.62
CA ALA A 2 -39.62 -18.35 18.64
C ALA A 2 -38.57 -17.93 19.68
N ILE A 3 -38.26 -16.64 19.76
CA ILE A 3 -37.42 -16.08 20.82
C ILE A 3 -38.36 -15.53 21.89
N GLN A 4 -38.14 -15.89 23.17
CA GLN A 4 -39.07 -15.52 24.23
C GLN A 4 -38.92 -14.06 24.67
N SER A 5 -37.68 -13.58 24.79
CA SER A 5 -37.40 -12.18 25.09
C SER A 5 -36.17 -11.69 24.34
N VAL A 6 -36.23 -10.43 23.88
CA VAL A 6 -35.12 -9.74 23.23
C VAL A 6 -34.98 -8.35 23.83
N VAL A 7 -33.74 -7.99 24.16
CA VAL A 7 -33.38 -6.61 24.50
C VAL A 7 -32.36 -6.10 23.48
N VAL A 8 -32.67 -4.98 22.83
CA VAL A 8 -31.76 -4.31 21.89
C VAL A 8 -31.03 -3.21 22.62
N LYS A 9 -29.70 -3.19 22.54
CA LYS A 9 -28.82 -2.14 23.04
C LYS A 9 -28.12 -1.44 21.89
N TRP A 10 -28.09 -0.11 21.89
CA TRP A 10 -27.32 0.69 20.93
C TRP A 10 -26.80 1.97 21.58
N ALA A 11 -25.91 2.69 20.88
CA ALA A 11 -25.46 4.02 21.30
C ALA A 11 -26.15 5.08 20.43
N ASP A 12 -26.80 6.09 21.05
CA ASP A 12 -27.38 7.21 20.29
C ASP A 12 -26.28 8.14 19.72
N ALA A 13 -26.69 9.20 19.00
CA ALA A 13 -25.78 10.17 18.39
C ALA A 13 -24.86 10.87 19.42
N ASP A 14 -25.26 10.94 20.69
CA ASP A 14 -24.46 11.49 21.79
C ASP A 14 -23.55 10.44 22.45
N GLY A 15 -23.51 9.21 21.92
CA GLY A 15 -22.77 8.09 22.47
C GLY A 15 -23.40 7.49 23.73
N ARG A 16 -24.65 7.83 24.07
CA ARG A 16 -25.32 7.30 25.26
C ARG A 16 -25.96 5.96 24.96
N GLU A 17 -25.80 5.01 25.88
CA GLU A 17 -26.39 3.69 25.74
C GLU A 17 -27.90 3.74 25.90
N ARG A 18 -28.61 3.16 24.93
CA ARG A 18 -30.07 3.03 24.90
C ARG A 18 -30.46 1.57 24.82
N TYR A 19 -31.63 1.26 25.39
CA TYR A 19 -32.17 -0.09 25.47
C TYR A 19 -33.61 -0.12 24.95
N LEU A 20 -33.97 -1.17 24.21
CA LEU A 20 -35.35 -1.49 23.83
C LEU A 20 -35.70 -2.88 24.36
N PRO A 21 -36.85 -3.03 25.04
CA PRO A 21 -37.86 -2.01 25.29
C PRO A 21 -37.40 -1.01 26.38
N ASN A 22 -37.69 0.28 26.20
CA ASN A 22 -37.22 1.39 27.06
C ASN A 22 -38.15 1.66 28.26
N THR A 23 -38.98 0.70 28.68
CA THR A 23 -40.07 0.99 29.62
C THR A 23 -40.08 0.06 30.83
N THR A 24 -40.46 0.67 31.96
CA THR A 24 -41.00 0.01 33.15
C THR A 24 -41.87 -1.20 32.80
N PRO A 25 -41.85 -2.26 33.61
CA PRO A 25 -42.35 -3.59 33.29
C PRO A 25 -43.89 -3.62 33.23
N ASP A 26 -44.47 -3.00 32.21
CA ASP A 26 -45.82 -3.31 31.82
C ASP A 26 -45.77 -4.64 31.05
N ARG A 27 -46.32 -5.68 31.67
CA ARG A 27 -45.99 -7.11 31.51
C ARG A 27 -46.31 -7.72 30.14
N HIS A 28 -46.59 -6.91 29.12
CA HIS A 28 -47.18 -7.39 27.87
C HIS A 28 -46.44 -6.98 26.59
N SER A 29 -45.37 -6.20 26.65
CA SER A 29 -44.61 -5.79 25.46
C SER A 29 -43.62 -6.88 25.02
N LYS A 30 -44.12 -7.99 24.47
CA LYS A 30 -43.25 -9.02 23.89
C LYS A 30 -42.67 -8.50 22.56
N LEU A 31 -41.35 -8.33 22.51
CA LEU A 31 -40.60 -8.11 21.28
C LEU A 31 -40.47 -9.46 20.56
N ASP A 32 -41.29 -9.69 19.55
CA ASP A 32 -41.16 -10.86 18.69
C ASP A 32 -40.06 -10.60 17.66
N PHE A 33 -38.90 -11.19 17.91
CA PHE A 33 -37.79 -11.17 16.97
C PHE A 33 -37.95 -12.32 15.97
N LYS A 34 -38.02 -12.00 14.68
CA LYS A 34 -38.03 -12.99 13.59
C LYS A 34 -36.82 -12.78 12.69
N PHE A 35 -35.84 -13.68 12.81
CA PHE A 35 -34.80 -13.84 11.79
C PHE A 35 -35.41 -14.57 10.60
N HIS A 36 -35.63 -13.84 9.50
CA HIS A 36 -35.93 -14.45 8.22
C HIS A 36 -34.61 -14.73 7.50
N LEU A 37 -34.20 -15.99 7.53
CA LEU A 37 -33.11 -16.54 6.72
C LEU A 37 -33.77 -17.40 5.65
N GLY A 38 -34.22 -16.77 4.57
CA GLY A 38 -34.57 -17.52 3.37
C GLY A 38 -33.31 -18.16 2.79
N ALA A 39 -33.46 -19.31 2.12
CA ALA A 39 -32.37 -19.96 1.37
C ALA A 39 -31.75 -19.04 0.29
N THR A 40 -32.38 -17.90 0.02
CA THR A 40 -32.00 -16.87 -0.95
C THR A 40 -32.03 -15.44 -0.36
N SER A 41 -32.30 -15.25 0.94
CA SER A 41 -32.60 -13.90 1.44
C SER A 41 -31.33 -13.08 1.67
N GLU A 42 -31.14 -12.08 0.81
CA GLU A 42 -30.09 -11.06 0.80
C GLU A 42 -30.18 -10.05 1.95
N SER A 43 -30.74 -10.39 3.12
CA SER A 43 -30.88 -9.43 4.23
C SER A 43 -31.25 -10.08 5.56
N TYR A 44 -30.79 -9.46 6.65
CA TYR A 44 -31.26 -9.72 8.00
C TYR A 44 -32.45 -8.81 8.31
N GLN A 45 -33.61 -9.38 8.58
CA GLN A 45 -34.78 -8.62 8.99
C GLN A 45 -34.95 -8.69 10.51
N LEU A 46 -35.06 -7.53 11.16
CA LEU A 46 -35.40 -7.38 12.57
C LEU A 46 -36.81 -6.76 12.65
N GLN A 47 -37.75 -7.50 13.24
CA GLN A 47 -39.11 -7.01 13.47
C GLN A 47 -39.22 -6.50 14.91
N VAL A 48 -39.61 -5.24 15.07
CA VAL A 48 -39.80 -4.59 16.37
C VAL A 48 -41.27 -4.22 16.48
N PRO A 49 -42.10 -4.99 17.21
CA PRO A 49 -43.44 -4.57 17.54
C PRO A 49 -43.40 -3.36 18.50
N LEU A 50 -43.83 -2.21 18.02
CA LEU A 50 -44.06 -0.99 18.78
C LEU A 50 -45.51 -0.94 19.25
N ARG A 51 -45.73 -1.14 20.55
CA ARG A 51 -47.05 -0.93 21.16
C ARG A 51 -47.18 0.51 21.63
N THR A 52 -48.14 1.23 21.08
CA THR A 52 -48.62 2.50 21.62
C THR A 52 -49.89 2.24 22.45
N SER A 53 -50.35 3.24 23.21
CA SER A 53 -51.61 3.14 23.95
C SER A 53 -52.85 2.93 23.08
N ARG A 54 -52.73 3.08 21.75
CA ARG A 54 -53.86 3.03 20.80
C ARG A 54 -53.71 1.97 19.71
N SER A 55 -52.50 1.48 19.44
CA SER A 55 -52.22 0.58 18.31
C SER A 55 -50.89 -0.15 18.49
N THR A 56 -50.77 -1.34 17.90
CA THR A 56 -49.49 -2.04 17.74
C THR A 56 -49.00 -1.85 16.30
N HIS A 57 -47.86 -1.20 16.12
CA HIS A 57 -47.16 -1.06 14.85
C HIS A 57 -45.99 -2.05 14.80
N ILE A 58 -45.63 -2.58 13.63
CA ILE A 58 -44.43 -3.41 13.47
C ILE A 58 -43.45 -2.63 12.61
N VAL A 59 -42.30 -2.29 13.18
CA VAL A 59 -41.20 -1.71 12.42
C VAL A 59 -40.28 -2.82 11.96
N ASN A 60 -39.93 -2.82 10.68
CA ASN A 60 -38.97 -3.76 10.12
C ASN A 60 -37.65 -3.02 9.88
N PHE A 61 -36.60 -3.52 10.51
CA PHE A 61 -35.23 -3.14 10.23
C PHE A 61 -34.69 -4.13 9.22
N LEU A 62 -34.28 -3.65 8.06
CA LEU A 62 -33.61 -4.47 7.07
C LEU A 62 -32.13 -4.13 7.12
N ILE A 63 -31.31 -5.15 7.37
CA ILE A 63 -29.86 -5.01 7.40
C ILE A 63 -29.33 -5.90 6.29
N PRO A 64 -28.97 -5.32 5.13
CA PRO A 64 -28.32 -6.08 4.07
C PRO A 64 -27.00 -6.71 4.57
N PRO A 65 -26.65 -7.93 4.15
CA PRO A 65 -25.46 -8.63 4.62
C PRO A 65 -24.18 -7.88 4.29
N GLU A 66 -24.13 -7.19 3.16
CA GLU A 66 -22.99 -6.35 2.74
C GLU A 66 -22.75 -5.16 3.69
N ARG A 67 -23.77 -4.75 4.45
CA ARG A 67 -23.62 -3.68 5.45
C ARG A 67 -23.13 -4.21 6.80
N VAL A 68 -23.19 -5.51 7.07
CA VAL A 68 -22.70 -6.08 8.34
C VAL A 68 -21.19 -6.21 8.30
N ALA A 69 -20.48 -5.33 9.02
CA ALA A 69 -19.03 -5.35 9.17
C ALA A 69 -18.54 -6.56 9.98
N SER A 70 -19.23 -6.87 11.08
CA SER A 70 -19.06 -8.13 11.81
C SER A 70 -20.34 -8.48 12.54
N LEU A 71 -20.54 -9.78 12.72
CA LEU A 71 -21.60 -10.35 13.53
C LEU A 71 -20.95 -11.25 14.58
N ASP A 72 -20.97 -10.80 15.82
CA ASP A 72 -20.35 -11.51 16.93
C ASP A 72 -21.44 -12.15 17.80
N ILE A 73 -21.24 -13.41 18.17
CA ILE A 73 -22.12 -14.15 19.08
C ILE A 73 -21.35 -14.60 20.31
N GLY A 74 -21.98 -14.48 21.48
CA GLY A 74 -21.41 -15.00 22.71
C GLY A 74 -22.44 -15.24 23.79
N THR A 75 -22.02 -15.93 24.85
CA THR A 75 -22.79 -16.01 26.08
C THR A 75 -22.36 -14.87 27.00
N LEU A 76 -23.31 -14.27 27.70
CA LEU A 76 -22.99 -13.23 28.67
C LEU A 76 -22.33 -13.87 29.90
N SER A 77 -21.15 -13.38 30.30
CA SER A 77 -20.61 -13.74 31.60
C SER A 77 -21.48 -13.16 32.72
N ARG A 78 -21.42 -13.77 33.90
CA ARG A 78 -22.16 -13.29 35.08
C ARG A 78 -21.84 -11.83 35.39
N ASP A 79 -20.57 -11.46 35.31
CA ASP A 79 -20.10 -10.10 35.64
C ASP A 79 -20.65 -9.04 34.67
N VAL A 80 -20.70 -9.35 33.37
CA VAL A 80 -21.27 -8.44 32.35
C VAL A 80 -22.78 -8.34 32.51
N ARG A 81 -23.45 -9.42 32.95
CA ARG A 81 -24.89 -9.42 33.23
C ARG A 81 -25.24 -8.52 34.41
N GLU A 82 -24.35 -8.47 35.39
CA GLU A 82 -24.49 -7.62 36.56
C GLU A 82 -24.30 -6.12 36.24
N GLN A 83 -23.71 -5.80 35.08
CA GLN A 83 -23.61 -4.43 34.57
C GLN A 83 -24.84 -3.97 33.75
N LEU A 84 -25.71 -4.90 33.33
CA LEU A 84 -26.96 -4.52 32.64
C LEU A 84 -27.94 -3.86 33.62
N PRO A 85 -28.75 -2.89 33.16
CA PRO A 85 -29.85 -2.32 33.94
C PRO A 85 -30.72 -3.42 34.56
N TRP A 86 -31.20 -3.21 35.79
CA TRP A 86 -31.92 -4.25 36.53
C TRP A 86 -33.21 -4.68 35.81
N GLU A 87 -33.85 -3.75 35.09
CA GLU A 87 -35.01 -3.99 34.26
C GLU A 87 -34.68 -4.97 33.14
N THR A 88 -33.58 -4.75 32.43
CA THR A 88 -33.07 -5.61 31.36
C THR A 88 -32.72 -7.00 31.89
N ARG A 89 -32.07 -7.07 33.05
CA ARG A 89 -31.70 -8.34 33.70
C ARG A 89 -32.90 -9.19 34.08
N THR A 90 -33.97 -8.55 34.53
CA THR A 90 -35.22 -9.23 34.92
C THR A 90 -35.93 -9.83 33.71
N HIS A 91 -35.85 -9.17 32.55
CA HIS A 91 -36.46 -9.65 31.31
C HIS A 91 -35.71 -10.83 30.68
N LEU A 92 -34.37 -10.84 30.75
CA LEU A 92 -33.53 -11.77 29.99
C LEU A 92 -33.30 -13.16 30.64
N GLY A 93 -33.89 -13.47 31.80
CA GLY A 93 -33.72 -14.79 32.42
C GLY A 93 -32.27 -15.14 32.78
N SER A 94 -31.97 -16.43 33.03
CA SER A 94 -30.65 -16.89 33.52
C SER A 94 -29.60 -17.09 32.43
N GLU A 95 -30.01 -17.50 31.24
CA GLU A 95 -29.14 -17.79 30.11
C GLU A 95 -29.36 -16.75 29.00
N VAL A 96 -28.31 -15.95 28.75
CA VAL A 96 -28.37 -14.84 27.81
C VAL A 96 -27.29 -15.03 26.75
N VAL A 97 -27.72 -15.11 25.50
CA VAL A 97 -26.86 -15.02 24.33
C VAL A 97 -26.91 -13.58 23.83
N TRP A 98 -25.78 -13.02 23.45
CA TRP A 98 -25.74 -11.73 22.81
C TRP A 98 -25.30 -11.88 21.34
N LEU A 99 -25.94 -11.09 20.47
CA LEU A 99 -25.56 -10.91 19.07
C LEU A 99 -25.20 -9.46 18.85
N ARG A 100 -23.96 -9.16 18.48
CA ARG A 100 -23.54 -7.79 18.15
C ARG A 100 -23.42 -7.64 16.66
N PHE A 101 -24.18 -6.69 16.11
CA PHE A 101 -24.06 -6.23 14.75
C PHE A 101 -23.17 -4.99 14.74
N ASN A 102 -22.08 -5.03 14.00
CA ASN A 102 -21.36 -3.83 13.60
C ASN A 102 -21.69 -3.59 12.13
N ILE A 103 -22.10 -2.37 11.76
CA ILE A 103 -22.63 -2.02 10.44
C ILE A 103 -21.74 -0.94 9.82
N ARG A 104 -21.39 -1.08 8.53
CA ARG A 104 -20.55 -0.14 7.77
C ARG A 104 -21.26 1.17 7.37
N GLY A 105 -22.54 1.28 7.69
CA GLY A 105 -23.40 2.43 7.38
C GLY A 105 -24.74 2.31 8.10
N HIS A 106 -25.65 3.25 7.85
CA HIS A 106 -26.98 3.25 8.47
C HIS A 106 -27.79 2.01 8.06
N ALA A 107 -28.64 1.49 8.95
CA ALA A 107 -29.57 0.41 8.64
C ALA A 107 -30.75 0.95 7.84
N ASP A 108 -31.28 0.17 6.88
CA ASP A 108 -32.46 0.60 6.14
C ASP A 108 -33.72 0.35 7.00
N LEU A 109 -34.41 1.42 7.35
CA LEU A 109 -35.66 1.35 8.12
C LEU A 109 -36.85 1.34 7.17
N PHE A 110 -37.65 0.27 7.19
CA PHE A 110 -38.89 0.20 6.41
C PHE A 110 -40.08 -0.03 7.35
N GLN A 111 -40.96 0.98 7.43
CA GLN A 111 -42.25 0.85 8.09
C GLN A 111 -43.24 0.22 7.10
N ARG A 112 -43.75 -0.98 7.43
CA ARG A 112 -44.77 -1.64 6.63
C ARG A 112 -46.14 -1.06 7.05
N ASP A 113 -46.80 -0.39 6.13
CA ASP A 113 -48.23 -0.01 6.17
C ASP A 113 -48.71 1.01 7.24
N SER A 114 -47.94 2.06 7.59
CA SER A 114 -48.52 3.15 8.40
C SER A 114 -47.95 4.53 8.11
N THR A 115 -48.82 5.55 8.24
CA THR A 115 -48.44 6.96 8.22
C THR A 115 -47.54 7.27 9.42
N PRO A 116 -46.41 7.98 9.22
CA PRO A 116 -45.49 8.27 10.31
C PRO A 116 -46.17 9.19 11.32
N THR A 117 -46.41 8.67 12.52
CA THR A 117 -46.84 9.49 13.66
C THR A 117 -45.62 9.92 14.44
N THR A 118 -45.46 11.24 14.60
CA THR A 118 -44.37 11.93 15.34
C THR A 118 -44.45 11.66 16.85
N THR A 119 -44.30 10.40 17.24
CA THR A 119 -44.23 9.97 18.64
C THR A 119 -42.77 9.83 19.08
N PRO A 120 -42.42 10.12 20.35
CA PRO A 120 -41.04 10.05 20.85
C PRO A 120 -40.41 8.65 20.76
N PHE A 121 -41.22 7.59 20.67
CA PHE A 121 -40.74 6.23 20.42
C PHE A 121 -40.20 6.04 19.00
N TYR A 122 -40.74 6.76 18.02
CA TYR A 122 -40.24 6.75 16.64
C TYR A 122 -38.83 7.33 16.56
N LEU A 123 -38.54 8.38 17.34
CA LEU A 123 -37.20 9.00 17.41
C LEU A 123 -36.13 8.03 17.95
N ASN A 124 -36.46 7.21 18.95
CA ASN A 124 -35.53 6.19 19.45
C ASN A 124 -35.23 5.11 18.39
N VAL A 125 -36.25 4.70 17.63
CA VAL A 125 -36.12 3.74 16.53
C VAL A 125 -35.33 4.31 15.35
N MET A 126 -35.49 5.61 15.04
CA MET A 126 -34.67 6.30 14.06
C MET A 126 -33.21 6.39 14.50
N SER A 127 -32.95 6.68 15.78
CA SER A 127 -31.57 6.68 16.31
C SER A 127 -30.89 5.31 16.20
N LEU A 128 -31.66 4.21 16.30
CA LEU A 128 -31.14 2.86 16.09
C LEU A 128 -30.69 2.66 14.63
N ALA A 129 -31.45 3.18 13.67
CA ALA A 129 -31.08 3.11 12.24
C ALA A 129 -29.81 3.90 11.93
N GLU A 130 -29.54 4.96 12.68
CA GLU A 130 -28.35 5.78 12.51
C GLU A 130 -27.08 5.14 13.11
N THR A 131 -27.22 4.10 13.94
CA THR A 131 -26.08 3.48 14.61
C THR A 131 -25.18 2.65 13.71
N THR A 132 -23.89 2.69 14.02
CA THR A 132 -22.88 1.81 13.42
C THR A 132 -22.72 0.50 14.19
N ALA A 133 -23.33 0.36 15.37
CA ALA A 133 -23.35 -0.88 16.11
C ALA A 133 -24.57 -1.00 17.04
N PHE A 134 -25.16 -2.18 17.09
CA PHE A 134 -26.16 -2.53 18.09
C PHE A 134 -26.00 -3.99 18.55
N THR A 135 -26.46 -4.28 19.76
CA THR A 135 -26.36 -5.60 20.41
C THR A 135 -27.76 -6.10 20.75
N LEU A 136 -28.08 -7.33 20.37
CA LEU A 136 -29.29 -8.03 20.76
C LEU A 136 -28.95 -9.00 21.89
N TYR A 137 -29.56 -8.82 23.05
CA TYR A 137 -29.56 -9.81 24.11
C TYR A 137 -30.79 -10.70 23.93
N LEU A 138 -30.56 -12.00 23.81
CA LEU A 138 -31.56 -13.02 23.55
C LEU A 138 -31.59 -13.98 24.74
N SER A 139 -32.77 -14.24 25.30
CA SER A 139 -32.96 -15.27 26.32
C SER A 139 -33.70 -16.49 25.77
N ASP A 140 -33.52 -17.61 26.45
CA ASP A 140 -34.30 -18.84 26.25
C ASP A 140 -34.28 -19.32 24.78
N LEU A 141 -33.12 -19.20 24.14
CA LEU A 141 -32.88 -19.70 22.80
C LEU A 141 -32.90 -21.22 22.79
N GLU A 142 -33.72 -21.80 21.91
CA GLU A 142 -33.63 -23.23 21.63
C GLU A 142 -32.21 -23.57 21.12
N PRO A 143 -31.58 -24.66 21.57
CA PRO A 143 -30.22 -25.03 21.16
C PRO A 143 -30.02 -25.08 19.64
N GLN A 144 -31.02 -25.55 18.90
CA GLN A 144 -31.01 -25.58 17.43
C GLN A 144 -31.01 -24.17 16.80
N THR A 145 -31.62 -23.20 17.49
CA THR A 145 -31.63 -21.79 17.05
C THR A 145 -30.28 -21.14 17.31
N GLU A 146 -29.66 -21.41 18.46
CA GLU A 146 -28.31 -20.94 18.76
C GLU A 146 -27.28 -21.50 17.75
N GLU A 147 -27.34 -22.80 17.45
CA GLU A 147 -26.44 -23.43 16.47
C GLU A 147 -26.58 -22.81 15.07
N LYS A 148 -27.80 -22.52 14.63
CA LYS A 148 -28.05 -21.83 13.35
C LYS A 148 -27.49 -20.40 13.37
N LEU A 149 -27.63 -19.67 14.47
CA LEU A 149 -27.05 -18.33 14.61
C LEU A 149 -25.52 -18.37 14.57
N ARG A 150 -24.89 -19.35 15.22
CA ARG A 150 -23.43 -19.55 15.17
C ARG A 150 -22.96 -19.84 13.74
N LEU A 151 -23.64 -20.74 13.03
CA LEU A 151 -23.31 -21.05 11.63
C LEU A 151 -23.35 -19.81 10.73
N ILE A 152 -24.30 -18.90 10.95
CA ILE A 152 -24.38 -17.64 10.20
C ILE A 152 -23.22 -16.71 10.53
N CYS A 153 -22.83 -16.62 11.80
CA CYS A 153 -21.67 -15.82 12.22
C CYS A 153 -20.39 -16.36 11.59
N ASP A 154 -20.24 -17.69 11.54
CA ASP A 154 -19.09 -18.36 10.92
C ASP A 154 -19.05 -18.08 9.40
N VAL A 155 -20.18 -18.22 8.71
CA VAL A 155 -20.28 -17.93 7.26
C VAL A 155 -19.99 -16.47 6.95
N ALA A 156 -20.55 -15.53 7.74
CA ALA A 156 -20.30 -14.10 7.57
C ALA A 156 -18.83 -13.72 7.85
N SER A 157 -18.17 -14.45 8.74
CA SER A 157 -16.74 -14.26 9.03
C SER A 157 -15.85 -14.85 7.93
N GLU A 158 -16.23 -15.98 7.35
CA GLU A 158 -15.48 -16.64 6.26
C GLU A 158 -15.56 -15.88 4.93
N SER A 159 -16.75 -15.37 4.56
CA SER A 159 -16.91 -14.57 3.34
C SER A 159 -16.03 -13.32 3.39
N ARG A 160 -16.00 -12.64 4.54
CA ARG A 160 -15.15 -11.48 4.80
C ARG A 160 -13.66 -11.81 4.71
N GLY A 161 -13.25 -12.90 5.35
CA GLY A 161 -11.85 -13.34 5.29
C GLY A 161 -11.37 -13.60 3.87
N ARG A 162 -12.26 -14.07 2.97
CA ARG A 162 -11.95 -14.24 1.55
C ARG A 162 -11.87 -12.91 0.80
N GLU A 163 -12.79 -11.98 1.02
CA GLU A 163 -12.78 -10.67 0.38
C GLU A 163 -11.54 -9.84 0.76
N GLU A 164 -11.22 -9.77 2.06
CA GLU A 164 -10.03 -9.06 2.54
C GLU A 164 -8.74 -9.70 2.00
N LEU A 165 -8.68 -11.04 1.95
CA LEU A 165 -7.56 -11.76 1.35
C LEU A 165 -7.44 -11.48 -0.16
N GLN A 166 -8.57 -11.38 -0.87
CA GLN A 166 -8.58 -11.10 -2.30
C GLN A 166 -8.15 -9.65 -2.59
N ALA A 167 -8.59 -8.69 -1.78
CA ALA A 167 -8.15 -7.30 -1.85
C ALA A 167 -6.64 -7.18 -1.58
N ALA A 168 -6.14 -7.80 -0.51
CA ALA A 168 -4.71 -7.83 -0.18
C ALA A 168 -3.88 -8.53 -1.26
N LYS A 169 -4.40 -9.59 -1.87
CA LYS A 169 -3.76 -10.27 -3.00
C LYS A 169 -3.67 -9.35 -4.23
N LYS A 170 -4.70 -8.56 -4.51
CA LYS A 170 -4.70 -7.59 -5.63
C LYS A 170 -3.67 -6.49 -5.38
N GLU A 171 -3.62 -5.93 -4.17
CA GLU A 171 -2.64 -4.92 -3.78
C GLU A 171 -1.19 -5.45 -3.86
N LEU A 172 -0.96 -6.68 -3.39
CA LEU A 172 0.34 -7.35 -3.53
C LEU A 172 0.74 -7.60 -4.99
N GLN A 173 -0.22 -7.92 -5.85
CA GLN A 173 0.04 -8.11 -7.28
C GLN A 173 0.42 -6.78 -7.96
N THR A 174 -0.30 -5.70 -7.65
CA THR A 174 0.02 -4.36 -8.18
C THR A 174 1.40 -3.90 -7.73
N THR A 175 1.72 -4.03 -6.44
CA THR A 175 3.05 -3.65 -5.92
C THR A 175 4.17 -4.52 -6.50
N LYS A 176 3.91 -5.78 -6.81
CA LYS A 176 4.86 -6.65 -7.52
C LYS A 176 5.12 -6.13 -8.95
N GLU A 177 4.07 -5.79 -9.70
CA GLU A 177 4.18 -5.26 -11.06
C GLU A 177 4.93 -3.92 -11.08
N GLU A 178 4.66 -3.04 -10.12
CA GLU A 178 5.42 -1.77 -9.96
C GLU A 178 6.89 -2.02 -9.64
N MET A 179 7.21 -3.01 -8.80
CA MET A 179 8.60 -3.36 -8.50
C MET A 179 9.31 -3.97 -9.71
N GLU A 180 8.65 -4.80 -10.50
CA GLU A 180 9.20 -5.37 -11.74
C GLU A 180 9.47 -4.27 -12.78
N ALA A 181 8.53 -3.34 -12.97
CA ALA A 181 8.71 -2.18 -13.84
C ALA A 181 9.87 -1.27 -13.39
N ASN A 182 9.99 -1.04 -12.08
CA ASN A 182 11.12 -0.27 -11.54
C ASN A 182 12.44 -1.01 -11.69
N LEU A 183 12.46 -2.34 -11.56
CA LEU A 183 13.67 -3.14 -11.73
C LEU A 183 14.18 -3.06 -13.17
N GLU A 184 13.29 -3.02 -14.16
CA GLU A 184 13.63 -2.84 -15.58
C GLU A 184 14.38 -1.52 -15.84
N VAL A 185 14.07 -0.46 -15.07
CA VAL A 185 14.81 0.82 -15.11
C VAL A 185 16.22 0.68 -14.52
N TYR A 186 16.42 -0.17 -13.51
CA TYR A 186 17.74 -0.43 -12.92
C TYR A 186 18.57 -1.47 -13.69
N THR A 187 17.96 -2.19 -14.64
CA THR A 187 18.66 -3.08 -15.58
C THR A 187 18.88 -2.42 -16.93
N LEU A 188 19.08 -1.09 -16.97
CA LEU A 188 19.68 -0.47 -18.15
C LEU A 188 21.01 -1.18 -18.37
N THR A 189 21.08 -1.96 -19.45
CA THR A 189 22.32 -2.57 -19.91
C THR A 189 23.31 -1.46 -20.23
N ASP A 190 24.60 -1.71 -20.06
CA ASP A 190 25.65 -0.74 -20.41
C ASP A 190 25.42 -0.17 -21.83
N ASP A 191 25.06 -1.02 -22.80
CA ASP A 191 24.68 -0.63 -24.16
C ASP A 191 23.57 0.44 -24.25
N LYS A 192 22.62 0.42 -23.30
CA LYS A 192 21.49 1.36 -23.28
C LYS A 192 21.86 2.66 -22.59
N VAL A 193 22.77 2.60 -21.60
CA VAL A 193 23.38 3.80 -21.03
C VAL A 193 24.23 4.49 -22.09
N ASP A 194 25.05 3.75 -22.82
CA ASP A 194 25.87 4.28 -23.92
C ASP A 194 25.00 4.89 -25.02
N SER A 195 23.91 4.22 -25.41
CA SER A 195 22.93 4.78 -26.36
C SER A 195 22.31 6.10 -25.88
N LEU A 196 22.04 6.25 -24.58
CA LEU A 196 21.49 7.49 -24.02
C LEU A 196 22.54 8.60 -23.96
N ILE A 197 23.80 8.24 -23.68
CA ILE A 197 24.92 9.17 -23.73
C ILE A 197 25.13 9.66 -25.17
N ASP A 198 25.18 8.75 -26.14
CA ASP A 198 25.31 9.10 -27.56
C ASP A 198 24.18 10.01 -28.03
N GLN A 199 22.94 9.74 -27.59
CA GLN A 199 21.80 10.59 -27.88
C GLN A 199 22.00 12.01 -27.31
N ALA A 200 22.34 12.12 -26.02
CA ALA A 200 22.55 13.41 -25.38
C ALA A 200 23.71 14.20 -26.01
N VAL A 201 24.80 13.52 -26.36
CA VAL A 201 25.95 14.13 -27.05
C VAL A 201 25.54 14.65 -28.43
N ASN A 202 24.69 13.93 -29.17
CA ASN A 202 24.18 14.38 -30.46
C ASN A 202 23.27 15.60 -30.34
N GLU A 203 22.37 15.62 -29.35
CA GLU A 203 21.48 16.76 -29.09
C GLU A 203 22.29 18.04 -28.78
N ILE A 204 23.31 17.94 -27.91
CA ILE A 204 24.20 19.06 -27.58
C ILE A 204 24.98 19.53 -28.81
N ARG A 205 25.48 18.58 -29.63
CA ARG A 205 26.22 18.89 -30.86
C ARG A 205 25.35 19.65 -31.87
N ASP A 206 24.10 19.24 -32.03
CA ASP A 206 23.14 19.88 -32.93
C ASP A 206 22.80 21.29 -32.45
N GLU A 207 22.57 21.48 -31.14
CA GLU A 207 22.37 22.80 -30.55
C GLU A 207 23.59 23.72 -30.75
N MET A 208 24.80 23.19 -30.53
CA MET A 208 26.04 23.94 -30.72
C MET A 208 26.25 24.33 -32.19
N HIS A 209 25.97 23.44 -33.14
CA HIS A 209 26.02 23.75 -34.57
C HIS A 209 24.99 24.81 -34.97
N ALA A 210 23.78 24.76 -34.42
CA ALA A 210 22.77 25.78 -34.66
C ALA A 210 23.22 27.14 -34.13
N GLY A 211 23.79 27.18 -32.91
CA GLY A 211 24.36 28.40 -32.32
C GLY A 211 25.50 28.99 -33.15
N LEU A 212 26.46 28.15 -33.58
CA LEU A 212 27.56 28.58 -34.45
C LEU A 212 27.09 29.11 -35.80
N SER A 213 26.05 28.50 -36.38
CA SER A 213 25.45 28.98 -37.63
C SER A 213 24.86 30.38 -37.50
N GLU A 214 24.18 30.69 -36.39
CA GLU A 214 23.69 32.04 -36.10
C GLU A 214 24.82 33.05 -35.92
N VAL A 215 25.90 32.69 -35.21
CA VAL A 215 27.09 33.55 -35.06
C VAL A 215 27.74 33.85 -36.41
N LEU A 216 27.87 32.84 -37.29
CA LEU A 216 28.42 33.03 -38.63
C LEU A 216 27.56 33.96 -39.50
N LYS A 217 26.22 33.88 -39.39
CA LYS A 217 25.32 34.82 -40.08
C LYS A 217 25.51 36.25 -39.58
N LEU A 218 25.65 36.43 -38.26
CA LEU A 218 25.92 37.73 -37.66
C LEU A 218 27.26 38.30 -38.14
N HIS A 219 28.31 37.46 -38.21
CA HIS A 219 29.61 37.87 -38.73
C HIS A 219 29.52 38.36 -40.17
N LYS A 220 28.84 37.60 -41.04
CA LYS A 220 28.62 38.01 -42.43
C LYS A 220 27.81 39.30 -42.56
N GLY A 221 26.84 39.53 -41.67
CA GLY A 221 26.09 40.78 -41.60
C GLY A 221 26.95 41.96 -41.14
N LEU A 222 27.93 41.70 -40.26
CA LEU A 222 28.91 42.68 -39.82
C LEU A 222 29.86 43.05 -40.97
N ASP A 223 30.36 42.08 -41.72
CA ASP A 223 31.22 42.31 -42.90
C ASP A 223 30.49 43.16 -43.94
N GLN A 224 29.21 42.86 -44.19
CA GLN A 224 28.40 43.65 -45.11
C GLN A 224 28.14 45.08 -44.59
N ALA A 225 27.94 45.25 -43.28
CA ALA A 225 27.82 46.58 -42.67
C ALA A 225 29.14 47.36 -42.71
N ILE A 226 30.29 46.67 -42.65
CA ILE A 226 31.62 47.25 -42.86
C ILE A 226 31.78 47.70 -44.32
N ASP A 227 31.35 46.89 -45.30
CA ASP A 227 31.38 47.24 -46.72
C ASP A 227 30.43 48.41 -47.07
N GLU A 228 29.30 48.53 -46.38
CA GLU A 228 28.31 49.63 -46.56
C GLU A 228 28.70 50.92 -45.81
N LEU A 229 29.62 50.84 -44.84
CA LEU A 229 30.24 52.01 -44.22
C LEU A 229 31.25 52.62 -45.20
N GLU A 230 30.73 53.41 -46.15
CA GLU A 230 31.49 54.26 -47.05
C GLU A 230 32.21 55.35 -46.25
N ILE A 231 33.37 55.02 -45.69
CA ILE A 231 34.20 55.95 -44.94
C ILE A 231 35.64 55.67 -45.31
N TYR A 232 36.34 56.75 -45.62
CA TYR A 232 37.75 56.87 -45.94
C TYR A 232 38.10 56.90 -47.44
N THR A 233 38.90 57.89 -47.78
CA THR A 233 39.52 58.02 -49.09
C THR A 233 40.56 56.90 -49.28
N THR A 234 40.89 56.54 -50.52
CA THR A 234 41.73 55.38 -50.84
C THR A 234 43.07 55.33 -50.07
N GLY A 235 43.64 56.49 -49.74
CA GLY A 235 44.88 56.57 -48.95
C GLY A 235 44.71 56.25 -47.46
N GLU A 236 43.56 56.59 -46.88
CA GLU A 236 43.25 56.26 -45.48
C GLU A 236 42.88 54.77 -45.31
N VAL A 237 42.33 54.16 -46.37
CA VAL A 237 42.06 52.70 -46.41
C VAL A 237 43.36 51.91 -46.54
N GLU A 238 44.31 52.31 -47.39
CA GLU A 238 45.59 51.60 -47.52
C GLU A 238 46.43 51.64 -46.23
N GLU A 239 46.46 52.77 -45.52
CA GLU A 239 47.17 52.90 -44.24
C GLU A 239 46.54 52.00 -43.16
N ARG A 240 45.20 52.00 -43.04
CA ARG A 240 44.50 51.12 -42.10
C ARG A 240 44.52 49.65 -42.50
N LEU A 241 44.54 49.32 -43.80
CA LEU A 241 44.66 47.95 -44.26
C LEU A 241 46.04 47.40 -43.93
N TYR A 242 47.09 48.21 -44.00
CA TYR A 242 48.44 47.82 -43.57
C TYR A 242 48.49 47.58 -42.05
N GLU A 243 47.90 48.46 -41.24
CA GLU A 243 47.79 48.27 -39.78
C GLU A 243 46.97 47.03 -39.42
N VAL A 244 45.85 46.76 -40.10
CA VAL A 244 45.01 45.57 -39.87
C VAL A 244 45.71 44.30 -40.34
N GLN A 245 46.42 44.34 -41.47
CA GLN A 245 47.16 43.18 -41.97
C GLN A 245 48.34 42.83 -41.05
N GLU A 246 49.07 43.83 -40.55
CA GLU A 246 50.10 43.64 -39.52
C GLU A 246 49.50 43.10 -38.21
N HIS A 247 48.31 43.57 -37.83
CA HIS A 247 47.63 43.10 -36.62
C HIS A 247 47.04 41.68 -36.75
N CYS A 248 46.53 41.32 -37.93
CA CYS A 248 45.96 40.00 -38.24
C CYS A 248 47.03 38.94 -38.49
N GLU A 249 48.18 39.30 -39.06
CA GLU A 249 49.34 38.40 -39.14
C GLU A 249 49.90 38.06 -37.74
N GLY A 250 49.76 38.96 -36.76
CA GLY A 250 50.04 38.67 -35.34
C GLY A 250 48.98 37.80 -34.64
N LEU A 251 47.75 37.72 -35.15
CA LEU A 251 46.67 36.91 -34.57
C LEU A 251 46.69 35.45 -35.04
N ASN A 252 47.20 35.19 -36.25
CA ASN A 252 47.48 33.83 -36.77
C ASN A 252 48.86 33.31 -36.33
N HIS A 253 49.28 33.64 -35.10
CA HIS A 253 50.46 32.99 -34.52
C HIS A 253 50.08 31.57 -34.05
N PRO A 254 50.86 30.54 -34.41
CA PRO A 254 50.64 29.17 -33.93
C PRO A 254 50.65 29.09 -32.39
N GLU A 255 51.32 30.05 -31.73
CA GLU A 255 51.31 30.21 -30.28
C GLU A 255 49.89 30.51 -29.73
N THR A 256 49.07 31.28 -30.46
CA THR A 256 47.69 31.57 -30.07
C THR A 256 46.80 30.35 -30.26
N GLU A 257 47.02 29.56 -31.31
CA GLU A 257 46.31 28.30 -31.54
C GLU A 257 46.66 27.26 -30.47
N ASP A 258 47.95 27.12 -30.12
CA ASP A 258 48.42 26.28 -29.01
C ASP A 258 47.84 26.74 -27.66
N MET A 259 47.71 28.05 -27.44
CA MET A 259 47.06 28.58 -26.24
C MET A 259 45.56 28.22 -26.18
N VAL A 260 44.84 28.29 -27.31
CA VAL A 260 43.42 27.92 -27.37
C VAL A 260 43.23 26.41 -27.17
N LEU A 261 44.06 25.58 -27.82
CA LEU A 261 44.04 24.13 -27.63
C LEU A 261 44.43 23.73 -26.20
N GLY A 262 45.40 24.44 -25.59
CA GLY A 262 45.79 24.28 -24.19
C GLY A 262 44.62 24.58 -23.25
N ALA A 263 43.98 25.74 -23.42
CA ALA A 263 42.81 26.12 -22.62
C ALA A 263 41.62 25.16 -22.83
N GLN A 264 41.42 24.64 -24.04
CA GLN A 264 40.40 23.65 -24.33
C GLN A 264 40.67 22.33 -23.57
N ASN A 265 41.91 21.85 -23.59
CA ASN A 265 42.30 20.63 -22.86
C ASN A 265 42.19 20.80 -21.35
N GLU A 266 42.57 21.97 -20.80
CA GLU A 266 42.40 22.29 -19.38
C GLU A 266 40.91 22.24 -19.00
N LEU A 267 40.05 22.90 -19.80
CA LEU A 267 38.61 22.88 -19.57
C LEU A 267 38.00 21.47 -19.67
N GLU A 268 38.43 20.66 -20.63
CA GLU A 268 37.95 19.27 -20.76
C GLU A 268 38.33 18.44 -19.54
N ASN A 269 39.55 18.61 -19.03
CA ASN A 269 40.02 17.92 -17.83
C ASN A 269 39.23 18.37 -16.58
N ASP A 270 39.01 19.67 -16.41
CA ASP A 270 38.22 20.21 -15.30
C ASP A 270 36.78 19.65 -15.31
N VAL A 271 36.13 19.64 -16.49
CA VAL A 271 34.78 19.07 -16.65
C VAL A 271 34.78 17.57 -16.33
N ARG A 272 35.79 16.83 -16.79
CA ARG A 272 35.92 15.40 -16.51
C ARG A 272 36.11 15.12 -15.02
N GLU A 273 36.89 15.95 -14.32
CA GLU A 273 37.10 15.85 -12.88
C GLU A 273 35.81 16.17 -12.11
N GLU A 274 35.08 17.23 -12.49
CA GLU A 274 33.82 17.61 -11.85
C GLU A 274 32.72 16.54 -12.04
N ILE A 275 32.66 15.90 -13.22
CA ILE A 275 31.77 14.75 -13.47
C ILE A 275 32.15 13.57 -12.56
N SER A 276 33.45 13.28 -12.43
CA SER A 276 33.96 12.19 -11.58
C SER A 276 33.62 12.41 -10.11
N ASP A 277 33.80 13.65 -9.63
CA ASP A 277 33.46 14.03 -8.26
C ASP A 277 31.95 13.98 -8.00
N THR A 278 31.15 14.47 -8.94
CA THR A 278 29.68 14.37 -8.85
C THR A 278 29.21 12.92 -8.81
N LYS A 279 29.83 12.03 -9.60
CA LYS A 279 29.54 10.60 -9.57
C LYS A 279 29.90 9.98 -8.21
N ARG A 280 31.05 10.34 -7.65
CA ARG A 280 31.49 9.89 -6.32
C ARG A 280 30.55 10.37 -5.20
N ASP A 281 30.08 11.59 -5.29
CA ASP A 281 29.13 12.18 -4.36
C ASP A 281 27.75 11.53 -4.44
N LEU A 282 27.26 11.26 -5.65
CA LEU A 282 26.01 10.54 -5.87
C LEU A 282 26.08 9.12 -5.29
N GLN A 283 27.19 8.42 -5.52
CA GLN A 283 27.43 7.08 -4.98
C GLN A 283 27.50 7.11 -3.45
N SER A 284 28.22 8.07 -2.87
CA SER A 284 28.26 8.31 -1.42
C SER A 284 26.88 8.61 -0.85
N TRP A 285 26.08 9.44 -1.53
CA TRP A 285 24.73 9.77 -1.11
C TRP A 285 23.83 8.53 -1.11
N TYR A 286 23.88 7.73 -2.18
CA TYR A 286 23.12 6.49 -2.30
C TYR A 286 23.46 5.52 -1.15
N GLN A 287 24.75 5.26 -0.93
CA GLN A 287 25.23 4.37 0.13
C GLN A 287 24.87 4.88 1.53
N ARG A 288 24.97 6.20 1.79
CA ARG A 288 24.70 6.76 3.13
C ARG A 288 23.22 6.95 3.42
N ARG A 289 22.38 7.24 2.42
CA ARG A 289 20.98 7.66 2.63
C ARG A 289 19.96 6.64 2.13
N VAL A 290 20.21 6.03 0.98
CA VAL A 290 19.22 5.15 0.32
C VAL A 290 19.39 3.72 0.80
N GLN A 291 20.61 3.19 0.75
CA GLN A 291 20.91 1.80 1.13
C GLN A 291 20.43 1.44 2.56
N PRO A 292 20.63 2.29 3.60
CA PRO A 292 20.16 1.96 4.95
C PRO A 292 18.65 2.01 5.08
N LYS A 293 17.96 2.86 4.31
CA LYS A 293 16.49 2.91 4.27
C LYS A 293 15.92 1.66 3.64
N ILE A 294 16.49 1.21 2.52
CA ILE A 294 16.11 -0.04 1.87
C ILE A 294 16.35 -1.22 2.82
N ALA A 295 17.52 -1.28 3.46
CA ALA A 295 17.83 -2.32 4.44
C ALA A 295 16.82 -2.36 5.60
N LYS A 296 16.50 -1.21 6.19
CA LYS A 296 15.48 -1.11 7.26
C LYS A 296 14.08 -1.50 6.79
N MET A 297 13.71 -1.15 5.56
CA MET A 297 12.41 -1.53 4.99
C MET A 297 12.33 -3.04 4.77
N ILE A 298 13.40 -3.65 4.24
CA ILE A 298 13.49 -5.11 4.07
C ILE A 298 13.41 -5.79 5.44
N GLU A 299 14.17 -5.33 6.42
CA GLU A 299 14.15 -5.86 7.79
C GLU A 299 12.75 -5.78 8.41
N ALA A 300 12.08 -4.62 8.31
CA ALA A 300 10.72 -4.44 8.82
C ALA A 300 9.71 -5.38 8.13
N LYS A 301 9.83 -5.56 6.80
CA LYS A 301 8.97 -6.49 6.05
C LYS A 301 9.23 -7.95 6.45
N VAL A 302 10.48 -8.33 6.70
CA VAL A 302 10.86 -9.67 7.19
C VAL A 302 10.30 -9.91 8.59
N GLN A 303 10.47 -8.97 9.52
CA GLN A 303 9.91 -9.06 10.87
C GLN A 303 8.38 -9.15 10.86
N ALA A 304 7.70 -8.36 10.02
CA ALA A 304 6.25 -8.45 9.86
C ALA A 304 5.80 -9.81 9.29
N ALA A 305 6.56 -10.38 8.35
CA ALA A 305 6.30 -11.72 7.83
C ALA A 305 6.50 -12.80 8.91
N GLU A 306 7.57 -12.71 9.69
CA GLU A 306 7.84 -13.60 10.81
C GLU A 306 6.73 -13.55 11.86
N GLY A 307 6.26 -12.34 12.24
CA GLY A 307 5.13 -12.16 13.14
C GLY A 307 3.86 -12.86 12.66
N ARG A 308 3.51 -12.70 11.37
CA ARG A 308 2.35 -13.38 10.76
C ARG A 308 2.48 -14.91 10.79
N VAL A 309 3.69 -15.44 10.53
CA VAL A 309 3.94 -16.89 10.61
C VAL A 309 3.79 -17.37 12.06
N MET A 310 4.36 -16.66 13.03
CA MET A 310 4.28 -17.02 14.44
C MET A 310 2.85 -16.98 14.98
N ASP A 311 2.05 -16.00 14.56
CA ASP A 311 0.63 -15.92 14.91
C ASP A 311 -0.17 -17.07 14.28
N ALA A 312 0.07 -17.40 13.01
CA ALA A 312 -0.55 -18.55 12.36
C ALA A 312 -0.20 -19.88 13.06
N VAL A 313 1.05 -20.04 13.50
CA VAL A 313 1.49 -21.20 14.31
C VAL A 313 0.76 -21.22 15.65
N ARG A 314 0.68 -20.09 16.36
CA ARG A 314 0.02 -19.97 17.66
C ARG A 314 -1.48 -20.29 17.57
N VAL A 315 -2.17 -19.75 16.57
CA VAL A 315 -3.61 -20.02 16.33
C VAL A 315 -3.83 -21.50 16.06
N ASN A 316 -3.04 -22.11 15.17
CA ASN A 316 -3.15 -23.55 14.88
C ASN A 316 -2.87 -24.41 16.11
N MET A 317 -1.87 -24.05 16.91
CA MET A 317 -1.53 -24.76 18.14
C MET A 317 -2.66 -24.64 19.18
N GLY A 318 -3.26 -23.45 19.30
CA GLY A 318 -4.43 -23.21 20.15
C GLY A 318 -5.65 -24.03 19.72
N GLN A 319 -5.95 -24.07 18.42
CA GLN A 319 -7.02 -24.92 17.86
C GLN A 319 -6.77 -26.40 18.13
N MET A 320 -5.52 -26.86 17.99
CA MET A 320 -5.15 -28.24 18.27
C MET A 320 -5.34 -28.60 19.75
N ILE A 321 -4.94 -27.73 20.68
CA ILE A 321 -5.15 -27.93 22.13
C ILE A 321 -6.64 -28.01 22.45
N ARG A 322 -7.47 -27.14 21.84
CA ARG A 322 -8.93 -27.19 22.00
C ARG A 322 -9.52 -28.50 21.48
N ARG A 323 -9.10 -28.97 20.29
CA ARG A 323 -9.54 -30.27 19.74
C ARG A 323 -9.19 -31.45 20.65
N ARG A 324 -8.02 -31.41 21.31
CA ARG A 324 -7.63 -32.44 22.30
C ARG A 324 -8.48 -32.44 23.56
N ARG A 325 -9.01 -31.29 23.99
CA ARG A 325 -9.87 -31.19 25.18
C ARG A 325 -11.31 -31.64 24.92
N HIS A 326 -11.81 -31.46 23.70
CA HIS A 326 -13.19 -31.80 23.33
C HIS A 326 -13.39 -33.26 22.88
N HIS A 327 -12.33 -34.01 22.62
CA HIS A 327 -12.41 -35.44 22.31
C HIS A 327 -11.78 -36.21 23.47
N GLY A 328 -12.59 -36.54 24.47
CA GLY A 328 -12.22 -37.30 25.68
C GLY A 328 -11.81 -38.76 25.42
N HIS A 329 -11.15 -39.05 24.31
CA HIS A 329 -10.56 -40.35 24.05
C HIS A 329 -9.10 -40.34 24.48
N GLY A 330 -8.77 -41.28 25.37
CA GLY A 330 -7.44 -41.51 25.90
C GLY A 330 -6.38 -41.83 24.84
N PRO A 331 -5.16 -42.20 25.27
CA PRO A 331 -3.90 -42.07 24.51
C PRO A 331 -3.72 -42.97 23.28
N VAL A 332 -4.78 -43.41 22.59
CA VAL A 332 -4.70 -44.32 21.44
C VAL A 332 -4.45 -43.60 20.10
N ALA A 333 -4.39 -42.26 20.05
CA ALA A 333 -4.16 -41.52 18.79
C ALA A 333 -2.67 -41.27 18.44
N PHE A 334 -1.74 -42.18 18.77
CA PHE A 334 -0.30 -42.01 18.50
C PHE A 334 0.07 -41.98 17.01
N GLU A 335 -0.77 -42.50 16.10
CA GLU A 335 -0.55 -42.40 14.65
C GLU A 335 -0.76 -40.98 14.09
N SER A 336 -1.64 -40.19 14.72
CA SER A 336 -1.87 -38.79 14.33
C SER A 336 -0.65 -37.90 14.63
N GLY A 337 0.11 -38.26 15.68
CA GLY A 337 1.32 -37.55 16.08
C GLY A 337 2.46 -37.68 15.09
N GLN A 338 2.68 -38.87 14.50
CA GLN A 338 3.72 -39.05 13.49
C GLN A 338 3.38 -38.33 12.17
N ARG A 339 2.14 -38.41 11.68
CA ARG A 339 1.72 -37.67 10.47
C ARG A 339 1.82 -36.16 10.68
N PHE A 340 1.47 -35.67 11.87
CA PHE A 340 1.64 -34.27 12.24
C PHE A 340 3.12 -33.86 12.26
N ARG A 341 3.99 -34.64 12.95
CA ARG A 341 5.43 -34.37 12.96
C ARG A 341 6.02 -34.37 11.55
N ARG A 342 5.59 -35.28 10.66
CA ARG A 342 5.98 -35.27 9.25
C ARG A 342 5.54 -33.98 8.56
N ARG A 343 4.27 -33.57 8.67
CA ARG A 343 3.77 -32.31 8.08
C ARG A 343 4.49 -31.07 8.61
N LEU A 344 4.74 -31.02 9.91
CA LEU A 344 5.48 -29.92 10.54
C LEU A 344 6.94 -29.88 10.04
N ARG A 345 7.60 -31.04 9.96
CA ARG A 345 8.96 -31.15 9.43
C ARG A 345 9.03 -30.77 7.95
N THR A 346 8.05 -31.14 7.14
CA THR A 346 7.97 -30.71 5.72
C THR A 346 7.72 -29.21 5.59
N ALA A 347 6.86 -28.63 6.43
CA ALA A 347 6.62 -27.19 6.43
C ALA A 347 7.87 -26.41 6.87
N TRP A 348 8.58 -26.90 7.89
CA TRP A 348 9.85 -26.34 8.35
C TRP A 348 10.91 -26.36 7.24
N LEU A 349 11.10 -27.51 6.58
CA LEU A 349 12.06 -27.63 5.47
C LEU A 349 11.74 -26.68 4.30
N ARG A 350 10.46 -26.44 4.00
CA ARG A 350 10.05 -25.46 2.98
C ARG A 350 10.36 -24.03 3.38
N ALA A 351 10.18 -23.68 4.66
CA ALA A 351 10.53 -22.37 5.18
C ALA A 351 12.04 -22.15 5.16
N GLU A 352 12.82 -23.16 5.56
CA GLU A 352 14.29 -23.13 5.53
C GLU A 352 14.85 -22.99 4.10
N GLU A 353 14.29 -23.74 3.14
CA GLU A 353 14.61 -23.63 1.71
C GLU A 353 14.27 -22.23 1.16
N ALA A 354 13.14 -21.65 1.57
CA ALA A 354 12.76 -20.30 1.17
C ALA A 354 13.74 -19.25 1.72
N MET A 355 14.18 -19.39 2.97
CA MET A 355 15.19 -18.51 3.56
C MET A 355 16.54 -18.63 2.84
N ARG A 356 17.01 -19.84 2.52
CA ARG A 356 18.24 -20.02 1.74
C ARG A 356 18.17 -19.38 0.36
N ARG A 357 17.00 -19.40 -0.30
CA ARG A 357 16.83 -18.71 -1.60
C ARG A 357 16.96 -17.20 -1.46
N VAL A 358 16.42 -16.62 -0.39
CA VAL A 358 16.55 -15.19 -0.10
C VAL A 358 18.03 -14.84 0.18
N GLU A 359 18.73 -15.66 0.96
CA GLU A 359 20.17 -15.49 1.21
C GLU A 359 21.00 -15.62 -0.06
N ALA A 360 20.74 -16.62 -0.90
CA ALA A 360 21.42 -16.80 -2.18
C ALA A 360 21.19 -15.61 -3.13
N THR A 361 19.97 -15.07 -3.19
CA THR A 361 19.70 -13.84 -3.97
C THR A 361 20.45 -12.64 -3.41
N ARG A 362 20.59 -12.54 -2.08
CA ARG A 362 21.36 -11.47 -1.42
C ARG A 362 22.86 -11.58 -1.74
N GLU A 363 23.43 -12.78 -1.68
CA GLU A 363 24.83 -13.04 -2.03
C GLU A 363 25.10 -12.77 -3.51
N ALA A 364 24.19 -13.18 -4.40
CA ALA A 364 24.29 -12.89 -5.84
C ALA A 364 24.26 -11.38 -6.12
N SER A 365 23.43 -10.61 -5.40
CA SER A 365 23.41 -9.15 -5.52
C SER A 365 24.71 -8.50 -5.05
N ILE A 366 25.36 -9.02 -3.99
CA ILE A 366 26.64 -8.49 -3.49
C ILE A 366 27.80 -8.85 -4.44
N ALA A 367 27.83 -10.09 -4.94
CA ALA A 367 28.85 -10.52 -5.90
C ALA A 367 28.76 -9.76 -7.23
N SER A 368 27.54 -9.39 -7.64
CA SER A 368 27.30 -8.59 -8.85
C SER A 368 27.81 -7.15 -8.70
N THR A 369 27.79 -6.56 -7.49
CA THR A 369 28.31 -5.21 -7.27
C THR A 369 29.84 -5.18 -7.23
N ASP A 370 30.49 -6.20 -6.65
CA ASP A 370 31.96 -6.26 -6.59
C ASP A 370 32.59 -6.55 -7.98
N SER A 371 31.92 -7.33 -8.83
CA SER A 371 32.39 -7.60 -10.20
C SER A 371 32.26 -6.40 -11.14
N ALA A 372 31.36 -5.44 -10.86
CA ALA A 372 31.20 -4.24 -11.68
C ALA A 372 32.30 -3.21 -11.38
N ASP A 373 32.73 -3.10 -10.12
CA ASP A 373 33.81 -2.20 -9.70
C ASP A 373 35.19 -2.64 -10.24
N GLU A 374 35.48 -3.95 -10.35
CA GLU A 374 36.75 -4.43 -10.93
C GLU A 374 36.87 -4.20 -12.45
N ARG A 375 35.77 -4.22 -13.21
CA ARG A 375 35.80 -3.96 -14.66
C ARG A 375 36.00 -2.49 -14.99
N LEU A 376 35.51 -1.58 -14.15
CA LEU A 376 35.74 -0.14 -14.29
C LEU A 376 37.20 0.26 -14.08
N PHE A 377 37.95 -0.44 -13.21
CA PHE A 377 39.37 -0.16 -12.97
C PHE A 377 40.32 -0.65 -14.08
N VAL A 378 39.92 -1.65 -14.87
CA VAL A 378 40.75 -2.18 -15.97
C VAL A 378 40.60 -1.33 -17.24
N LEU A 379 39.43 -0.72 -17.47
CA LEU A 379 39.20 0.11 -18.65
C LEU A 379 39.89 1.48 -18.56
N SER A 380 40.09 2.05 -17.37
CA SER A 380 40.78 3.34 -17.21
C SER A 380 42.31 3.29 -17.42
N ASN A 381 42.91 2.11 -17.58
CA ASN A 381 44.36 1.96 -17.73
C ASN A 381 44.80 1.48 -19.14
N HIS A 382 43.89 1.41 -20.11
CA HIS A 382 44.21 0.85 -21.44
C HIS A 382 44.32 1.86 -22.60
N ASP A 383 44.06 3.15 -22.39
CA ASP A 383 44.05 4.14 -23.48
C ASP A 383 45.34 4.98 -23.65
N ASP A 384 46.36 4.83 -22.79
CA ASP A 384 47.59 5.67 -22.88
C ASP A 384 48.72 5.10 -23.77
N ARG A 385 48.42 4.27 -24.78
CA ARG A 385 49.44 3.72 -25.70
C ARG A 385 49.15 3.91 -27.17
N HIS A 386 48.86 5.14 -27.58
CA HIS A 386 49.09 5.57 -28.96
C HIS A 386 50.15 6.68 -29.00
N ALA A 387 51.42 6.26 -28.94
CA ALA A 387 52.54 7.10 -29.34
C ALA A 387 52.47 7.34 -30.86
N SER A 388 52.20 8.59 -31.25
CA SER A 388 52.25 9.06 -32.64
C SER A 388 53.68 8.95 -33.20
N PRO A 389 53.86 8.33 -34.39
CA PRO A 389 55.14 8.32 -35.10
C PRO A 389 55.20 9.51 -36.06
N LEU A 390 55.43 10.71 -35.54
CA LEU A 390 55.68 11.91 -36.36
C LEU A 390 56.84 12.70 -35.75
N ASP A 391 58.03 12.13 -35.85
CA ASP A 391 59.30 12.86 -35.75
C ASP A 391 60.37 12.10 -36.53
N ARG A 392 60.26 12.20 -37.86
CA ARG A 392 61.36 11.94 -38.81
C ARG A 392 61.14 12.81 -40.04
N GLN A 393 61.65 14.04 -39.99
CA GLN A 393 62.20 14.74 -41.14
C GLN A 393 63.31 15.68 -40.71
#